data_AF-A0A2V7I3J0-F1
#
_entry.id   AF-A0A2V7I3J0-F1
#
_cell.length_a   1.000
_cell.length_b   1.000
_cell.length_c   1.000
_cell.angle_alpha   90.00
_cell.angle_beta   90.00
_cell.angle_gamma   90.00
#
_symmetry.space_group_name_H-M   'P 1'
#
loop_
_entity.id
_entity.type
_entity.pdbx_description
1 polymer ?
#
loop_
_entity_poly.entity_id
_entity_poly.type
_entity_poly.pdbx_seq_one_letter_code
_entity_poly.pdbx_strand_id
1 'polypeptide(L)'
;MFAAVPAVPFHQDPPLDPEPPFVICENQRYALCAAASCFVYNGVAYCECDVLKGDSISLQLDFSTGTGQENVCDVNAQGKTNGFMVSTFSLPADVVKGGSEAVYTCPGGGNKGSGVAAPVAYGQCDGGLCFTSTTNKTFPGFVGKLHKEIICSCPISTDATPLSSNAFGYQVFGPYHPQAAVGNRCDASGCAACSVANPTANGSIIPVGAPTGAGKFLTQRLTGSVPDLNECLCECPANGPCTVREDTTP
;
A
#
# COMPACT_ATOMS: atom_id res chain seq x y z
N MET A 1 -20.95 -54.03 -37.06
CA MET A 1 -20.47 -52.66 -37.32
C MET A 1 -20.71 -51.85 -36.06
N PHE A 2 -19.69 -51.69 -35.21
CA PHE A 2 -19.76 -50.85 -34.02
C PHE A 2 -19.22 -49.46 -34.39
N ALA A 3 -20.08 -48.45 -34.27
CA ALA A 3 -19.71 -47.06 -34.52
C ALA A 3 -18.82 -46.57 -33.35
N ALA A 4 -17.60 -46.16 -33.67
CA ALA A 4 -16.73 -45.47 -32.74
C ALA A 4 -17.24 -44.03 -32.55
N VAL A 5 -17.58 -43.67 -31.30
CA VAL A 5 -17.87 -42.30 -30.91
C VAL A 5 -16.51 -41.61 -30.70
N PRO A 6 -16.19 -40.50 -31.37
CA PRO A 6 -14.96 -39.78 -31.08
C PRO A 6 -15.12 -39.09 -29.73
N ALA A 7 -14.18 -39.34 -28.82
CA ALA A 7 -14.04 -38.59 -27.58
C ALA A 7 -13.72 -37.14 -27.94
N VAL A 8 -14.65 -36.24 -27.62
CA VAL A 8 -14.40 -34.79 -27.61
C VAL A 8 -13.38 -34.55 -26.49
N PRO A 9 -12.17 -34.05 -26.77
CA PRO A 9 -11.31 -33.58 -25.70
C PRO A 9 -11.97 -32.31 -25.16
N PHE A 10 -12.55 -32.39 -23.97
CA PHE A 10 -13.01 -31.19 -23.27
C PHE A 10 -11.79 -30.31 -23.03
N HIS A 11 -11.86 -29.19 -23.73
CA HIS A 11 -10.95 -28.07 -23.66
C HIS A 11 -11.16 -27.35 -22.33
N GLN A 12 -10.10 -26.66 -21.90
CA GLN A 12 -10.09 -25.55 -20.95
C GLN A 12 -10.01 -25.93 -19.46
N ASP A 13 -8.78 -26.11 -19.00
CA ASP A 13 -8.43 -25.63 -17.67
C ASP A 13 -8.92 -24.17 -17.56
N PRO A 14 -9.70 -23.81 -16.53
CA PRO A 14 -10.07 -22.42 -16.33
C PRO A 14 -8.78 -21.59 -16.21
N PRO A 15 -8.72 -20.39 -16.81
CA PRO A 15 -7.63 -19.48 -16.52
C PRO A 15 -7.56 -19.33 -15.00
N LEU A 16 -6.36 -19.56 -14.45
CA LEU A 16 -5.98 -19.03 -13.15
C LEU A 16 -6.51 -17.60 -13.09
N ASP A 17 -7.32 -17.28 -12.06
CA ASP A 17 -8.09 -16.05 -11.94
C ASP A 17 -7.41 -14.87 -12.66
N PRO A 18 -8.09 -14.17 -13.59
CA PRO A 18 -7.49 -13.01 -14.22
C PRO A 18 -7.08 -12.06 -13.09
N GLU A 19 -5.80 -11.72 -13.10
CA GLU A 19 -5.23 -10.70 -12.22
C GLU A 19 -6.23 -9.54 -12.10
N PRO A 20 -6.55 -9.06 -10.88
CA PRO A 20 -7.57 -8.05 -10.71
C PRO A 20 -7.25 -6.89 -11.66
N PRO A 21 -8.22 -6.42 -12.46
CA PRO A 21 -7.91 -5.46 -13.49
C PRO A 21 -7.34 -4.21 -12.82
N PHE A 22 -6.18 -3.75 -13.29
CA PHE A 22 -5.59 -2.49 -12.86
C PHE A 22 -5.83 -1.43 -13.93
N VAL A 23 -6.01 -0.20 -13.51
CA VAL A 23 -6.16 0.95 -14.41
C VAL A 23 -5.04 1.95 -14.16
N ILE A 24 -4.46 2.47 -15.24
CA ILE A 24 -3.47 3.54 -15.20
C ILE A 24 -4.19 4.86 -15.49
N CYS A 25 -4.10 5.79 -14.55
CA CYS A 25 -4.63 7.14 -14.69
C CYS A 25 -3.51 8.06 -15.18
N GLU A 26 -3.56 8.44 -16.46
CA GLU A 26 -2.49 9.19 -17.13
C GLU A 26 -2.56 10.71 -16.85
N ASN A 27 -1.43 11.30 -16.41
CA ASN A 27 -1.23 12.73 -16.26
C ASN A 27 -2.33 13.47 -15.47
N GLN A 28 -2.78 12.87 -14.37
CA GLN A 28 -3.81 13.42 -13.50
C GLN A 28 -3.24 13.82 -12.14
N ARG A 29 -4.03 14.57 -11.36
CA ARG A 29 -3.75 14.75 -9.93
C ARG A 29 -4.32 13.57 -9.16
N TYR A 30 -3.58 13.09 -8.17
CA TYR A 30 -4.00 11.98 -7.32
C TYR A 30 -3.40 12.14 -5.92
N ALA A 31 -3.92 11.37 -4.96
CA ALA A 31 -3.33 11.28 -3.64
C ALA A 31 -2.34 10.11 -3.58
N LEU A 32 -1.12 10.31 -3.10
CA LEU A 32 -0.16 9.25 -2.84
C LEU A 32 -0.08 9.00 -1.34
N CYS A 33 -0.63 7.87 -0.88
CA CYS A 33 -0.61 7.50 0.53
C CYS A 33 0.45 6.45 0.89
N ALA A 34 1.25 5.98 -0.07
CA ALA A 34 2.05 4.77 0.12
C ALA A 34 2.95 4.83 1.38
N ALA A 35 3.58 5.97 1.67
CA ALA A 35 4.40 6.21 2.86
C ALA A 35 3.69 6.94 4.02
N ALA A 36 2.36 7.07 3.95
CA ALA A 36 1.60 7.83 4.92
C ALA A 36 1.50 7.13 6.29
N SER A 37 1.40 7.94 7.33
CA SER A 37 0.97 7.53 8.66
C SER A 37 -0.52 7.79 8.83
N CYS A 38 -1.23 6.87 9.47
CA CYS A 38 -2.67 6.91 9.59
C CYS A 38 -3.15 6.88 11.03
N PHE A 39 -4.13 7.72 11.34
CA PHE A 39 -4.85 7.69 12.59
C PHE A 39 -6.09 6.79 12.48
N VAL A 40 -6.25 5.86 13.42
CA VAL A 40 -7.40 4.97 13.45
C VAL A 40 -8.55 5.59 14.23
N TYR A 41 -9.71 5.67 13.58
CA TYR A 41 -10.96 6.10 14.21
C TYR A 41 -12.14 5.31 13.64
N ASN A 42 -12.88 4.67 14.55
CA ASN A 42 -14.06 3.86 14.26
C ASN A 42 -13.84 2.80 13.18
N GLY A 43 -12.69 2.11 13.24
CA GLY A 43 -12.34 1.04 12.29
C GLY A 43 -11.86 1.52 10.91
N VAL A 44 -11.65 2.82 10.73
CA VAL A 44 -11.10 3.42 9.50
C VAL A 44 -9.75 4.07 9.81
N ALA A 45 -8.78 3.87 8.93
CA ALA A 45 -7.50 4.56 8.98
C ALA A 45 -7.58 5.86 8.17
N TYR A 46 -7.42 7.00 8.82
CA TYR A 46 -7.34 8.30 8.17
C TYR A 46 -5.88 8.66 7.97
N CYS A 47 -5.43 8.72 6.73
CA CYS A 47 -4.02 8.89 6.38
C CYS A 47 -3.80 10.26 5.74
N GLU A 48 -2.76 10.96 6.17
CA GLU A 48 -2.31 12.19 5.49
C GLU A 48 -1.41 11.82 4.34
N CYS A 49 -1.80 12.22 3.13
CA CYS A 49 -1.17 11.78 1.90
C CYS A 49 -0.63 12.98 1.12
N ASP A 50 0.22 12.72 0.12
CA ASP A 50 0.72 13.76 -0.76
C ASP A 50 -0.20 13.97 -1.96
N VAL A 51 -0.29 15.21 -2.45
CA VAL A 51 -0.97 15.49 -3.72
C VAL A 51 0.06 15.58 -4.84
N LEU A 52 0.08 14.58 -5.70
CA LEU A 52 0.99 14.52 -6.84
C LEU A 52 0.27 14.80 -8.16
N LYS A 53 1.06 14.96 -9.21
CA LYS A 53 0.58 15.01 -10.60
C LYS A 53 1.47 14.14 -11.47
N GLY A 54 0.85 13.28 -12.27
CA GLY A 54 1.54 12.38 -13.18
C GLY A 54 0.71 11.14 -13.43
N ASP A 55 1.37 10.06 -13.84
CA ASP A 55 0.73 8.77 -14.00
C ASP A 55 0.65 8.06 -12.64
N SER A 56 -0.44 7.33 -12.44
CA SER A 56 -0.64 6.50 -11.26
C SER A 56 -1.44 5.25 -11.63
N ILE A 57 -1.38 4.22 -10.79
CA ILE A 57 -2.06 2.94 -11.00
C ILE A 57 -2.92 2.61 -9.78
N SER A 58 -4.07 2.01 -10.01
CA SER A 58 -4.96 1.51 -8.95
C SER A 58 -5.64 0.24 -9.40
N LEU A 59 -6.12 -0.56 -8.45
CA LEU A 59 -7.17 -1.52 -8.73
C LEU A 59 -8.31 -0.83 -9.49
N GLN A 60 -8.83 -1.48 -10.53
CA GLN A 60 -9.95 -0.97 -11.30
C GLN A 60 -11.20 -1.07 -10.43
N LEU A 61 -11.76 0.09 -10.13
CA LEU A 61 -12.97 0.26 -9.34
C LEU A 61 -13.99 0.99 -10.22
N ASP A 62 -14.84 0.22 -10.90
CA ASP A 62 -15.90 0.74 -11.76
C ASP A 62 -17.19 0.95 -10.95
N PHE A 63 -17.89 2.06 -11.20
CA PHE A 63 -19.17 2.38 -10.59
C PHE A 63 -20.11 3.09 -11.56
N SER A 64 -21.40 2.77 -11.46
CA SER A 64 -22.43 3.38 -12.29
C SER A 64 -22.79 4.78 -11.81
N THR A 65 -22.86 5.72 -12.75
CA THR A 65 -23.40 7.08 -12.57
C THR A 65 -24.65 7.27 -13.43
N GLY A 66 -25.36 8.38 -13.24
CA GLY A 66 -26.53 8.72 -14.07
C GLY A 66 -26.20 8.94 -15.55
N THR A 67 -24.92 9.09 -15.89
CA THR A 67 -24.42 9.39 -17.23
C THR A 67 -23.58 8.27 -17.85
N GLY A 68 -23.26 7.20 -17.12
CA GLY A 68 -22.48 6.09 -17.63
C GLY A 68 -21.81 5.26 -16.53
N GLN A 69 -20.79 4.48 -16.92
CA GLN A 69 -19.84 3.88 -15.98
C GLN A 69 -18.66 4.84 -15.81
N GLU A 70 -18.23 5.04 -14.58
CA GLU A 70 -17.02 5.79 -14.24
C GLU A 70 -16.08 4.91 -13.42
N ASN A 71 -14.80 5.25 -13.40
CA ASN A 71 -13.79 4.57 -12.58
C ASN A 71 -12.94 5.55 -11.78
N VAL A 72 -11.94 5.03 -11.07
CA VAL A 72 -11.00 5.82 -10.25
C VAL A 72 -10.31 6.96 -11.01
N CYS A 73 -9.99 6.78 -12.30
CA CYS A 73 -9.37 7.83 -13.11
C CYS A 73 -10.37 8.93 -13.46
N ASP A 74 -11.65 8.61 -13.63
CA ASP A 74 -12.69 9.61 -13.83
C ASP A 74 -12.88 10.46 -12.58
N VAL A 75 -12.85 9.85 -11.39
CA VAL A 75 -12.91 10.58 -10.10
C VAL A 75 -11.73 11.55 -9.97
N ASN A 76 -10.50 11.08 -10.24
CA ASN A 76 -9.30 11.91 -10.16
C ASN A 76 -9.28 13.03 -11.22
N ALA A 77 -9.78 12.77 -12.43
CA ALA A 77 -9.94 13.80 -13.47
C ALA A 77 -10.86 14.94 -13.00
N GLN A 78 -11.96 14.59 -12.32
CA GLN A 78 -12.94 15.55 -11.81
C GLN A 78 -12.51 16.21 -10.48
N GLY A 79 -11.56 15.61 -9.77
CA GLY A 79 -11.26 15.92 -8.38
C GLY A 79 -10.87 17.37 -8.09
N LYS A 80 -10.23 18.05 -9.06
CA LYS A 80 -9.93 19.49 -8.94
C LYS A 80 -11.18 20.35 -8.78
N THR A 81 -12.29 19.95 -9.40
CA THR A 81 -13.56 20.68 -9.38
C THR A 81 -14.45 20.22 -8.22
N ASN A 82 -14.42 18.93 -7.91
CA ASN A 82 -15.34 18.32 -6.93
C ASN A 82 -14.78 18.29 -5.50
N GLY A 83 -13.49 18.58 -5.30
CA GLY A 83 -12.86 18.66 -3.97
C GLY A 83 -12.50 17.30 -3.35
N PHE A 84 -12.70 16.21 -4.09
CA PHE A 84 -12.34 14.84 -3.72
C PHE A 84 -11.24 14.33 -4.65
N MET A 85 -10.38 13.46 -4.15
CA MET A 85 -9.48 12.66 -5.00
C MET A 85 -9.52 11.22 -4.50
N VAL A 86 -8.97 10.31 -5.26
CA VAL A 86 -8.74 8.93 -4.85
C VAL A 86 -7.24 8.73 -4.69
N SER A 87 -6.87 7.99 -3.65
CA SER A 87 -5.50 7.53 -3.47
C SER A 87 -5.20 6.43 -4.47
N THR A 88 -4.18 6.66 -5.28
CA THR A 88 -3.67 5.71 -6.28
C THR A 88 -2.17 5.59 -6.09
N PHE A 89 -1.60 4.50 -6.59
CA PHE A 89 -0.20 4.20 -6.38
C PHE A 89 0.70 4.82 -7.46
N SER A 90 1.81 5.38 -7.01
CA SER A 90 3.05 5.51 -7.74
C SER A 90 4.19 5.21 -6.78
N LEU A 91 5.37 4.85 -7.28
CA LEU A 91 6.51 4.58 -6.40
C LEU A 91 6.97 5.90 -5.73
N PRO A 92 7.02 5.98 -4.39
CA PRO A 92 7.59 7.14 -3.72
C PRO A 92 9.05 7.35 -4.12
N ALA A 93 9.41 8.57 -4.50
CA ALA A 93 10.74 8.86 -5.03
C ALA A 93 11.86 8.59 -4.00
N ASP A 94 11.59 8.86 -2.72
CA ASP A 94 12.58 8.73 -1.64
C ASP A 94 12.90 7.29 -1.25
N VAL A 95 12.17 6.31 -1.79
CA VAL A 95 12.43 4.87 -1.59
C VAL A 95 13.46 4.34 -2.59
N VAL A 96 13.65 5.02 -3.71
CA VAL A 96 14.67 4.66 -4.70
C VAL A 96 16.05 4.75 -4.06
N LYS A 97 16.94 3.83 -4.44
CA LYS A 97 18.30 3.71 -3.87
C LYS A 97 19.00 5.07 -3.76
N GLY A 98 19.39 5.41 -2.52
CA GLY A 98 20.01 6.69 -2.17
C GLY A 98 19.05 7.75 -1.61
N GLY A 99 17.74 7.52 -1.66
CA GLY A 99 16.73 8.34 -0.99
C GLY A 99 16.67 8.10 0.53
N SER A 100 15.81 8.85 1.20
CA SER A 100 15.66 8.88 2.66
C SER A 100 14.59 7.95 3.23
N GLU A 101 13.99 7.10 2.38
CA GLU A 101 13.00 6.11 2.79
C GLU A 101 13.40 4.72 2.29
N ALA A 102 12.81 3.69 2.88
CA ALA A 102 12.99 2.29 2.47
C ALA A 102 11.69 1.51 2.55
N VAL A 103 11.64 0.41 1.79
CA VAL A 103 10.60 -0.62 1.94
C VAL A 103 10.99 -1.53 3.10
N TYR A 104 10.19 -1.54 4.15
CA TYR A 104 10.33 -2.44 5.28
C TYR A 104 9.47 -3.67 5.07
N THR A 105 10.07 -4.85 5.08
CA THR A 105 9.36 -6.13 4.97
C THR A 105 9.08 -6.68 6.37
N CYS A 106 7.80 -6.63 6.76
CA CYS A 106 7.28 -7.27 7.96
C CYS A 106 7.10 -8.78 7.68
N PRO A 107 7.72 -9.68 8.47
CA PRO A 107 7.89 -11.05 8.05
C PRO A 107 6.61 -11.90 8.10
N GLY A 108 6.38 -12.67 7.03
CA GLY A 108 5.41 -13.78 7.00
C GLY A 108 6.06 -15.15 7.21
N GLY A 109 5.24 -16.20 7.35
CA GLY A 109 5.69 -17.55 7.72
C GLY A 109 6.69 -18.23 6.76
N GLY A 110 6.85 -17.73 5.54
CA GLY A 110 7.78 -18.21 4.52
C GLY A 110 9.13 -17.49 4.48
N ASN A 111 9.34 -16.43 5.28
CA ASN A 111 10.60 -15.68 5.25
C ASN A 111 11.75 -16.46 5.90
N LYS A 112 12.83 -16.64 5.14
CA LYS A 112 14.05 -17.35 5.58
C LYS A 112 14.83 -16.49 6.56
N GLY A 113 14.52 -16.63 7.85
CA GLY A 113 15.51 -16.42 8.92
C GLY A 113 15.09 -15.63 10.16
N SER A 114 13.80 -15.56 10.48
CA SER A 114 13.31 -15.22 11.82
C SER A 114 11.79 -15.33 11.76
N GLY A 115 11.15 -16.34 12.33
CA GLY A 115 11.09 -16.46 13.78
C GLY A 115 9.91 -15.65 14.31
N VAL A 116 8.71 -16.07 13.91
CA VAL A 116 7.37 -15.52 14.23
C VAL A 116 6.87 -14.38 13.32
N ALA A 117 5.57 -14.45 13.00
CA ALA A 117 4.86 -13.47 12.19
C ALA A 117 4.26 -12.41 13.12
N ALA A 118 4.49 -11.12 12.82
CA ALA A 118 3.72 -10.07 13.45
C ALA A 118 2.29 -10.05 12.89
N PRO A 119 1.28 -9.63 13.68
CA PRO A 119 -0.07 -9.49 13.15
C PRO A 119 -0.08 -8.48 12.02
N VAL A 120 -0.74 -8.81 10.91
CA VAL A 120 -0.91 -7.85 9.81
C VAL A 120 -1.82 -6.74 10.28
N ALA A 121 -1.34 -5.50 10.19
CA ALA A 121 -2.19 -4.33 10.36
C ALA A 121 -1.61 -3.07 9.71
N TYR A 122 -2.32 -2.56 8.72
CA TYR A 122 -1.94 -1.33 8.02
C TYR A 122 -3.16 -0.71 7.32
N GLY A 123 -3.09 0.58 7.00
CA GLY A 123 -4.07 1.23 6.13
C GLY A 123 -3.86 0.82 4.67
N GLN A 124 -4.89 0.27 4.03
CA GLN A 124 -4.86 -0.02 2.59
C GLN A 124 -5.55 1.16 1.87
N CYS A 125 -4.74 1.99 1.19
CA CYS A 125 -5.23 3.25 0.64
C CYS A 125 -5.42 3.25 -0.88
N ASP A 126 -5.00 2.22 -1.60
CA ASP A 126 -5.26 2.18 -3.06
C ASP A 126 -6.77 2.07 -3.31
N GLY A 127 -7.34 3.03 -4.02
CA GLY A 127 -8.78 3.19 -4.20
C GLY A 127 -9.49 3.96 -3.06
N GLY A 128 -8.76 4.41 -2.04
CA GLY A 128 -9.34 5.15 -0.90
C GLY A 128 -9.77 6.58 -1.29
N LEU A 129 -10.99 6.96 -0.92
CA LEU A 129 -11.48 8.33 -1.13
C LEU A 129 -10.81 9.31 -0.19
N CYS A 130 -10.47 10.48 -0.73
CA CYS A 130 -9.74 11.52 -0.05
C CYS A 130 -10.46 12.85 -0.15
N PHE A 131 -10.42 13.62 0.92
CA PHE A 131 -10.92 14.98 0.94
C PHE A 131 -9.77 15.94 1.26
N THR A 132 -9.79 17.11 0.62
CA THR A 132 -8.86 18.19 0.98
C THR A 132 -9.45 18.96 2.15
N SER A 133 -8.70 19.11 3.24
CA SER A 133 -9.09 20.10 4.25
C SER A 133 -8.87 21.50 3.66
N THR A 134 -9.96 22.20 3.33
CA THR A 134 -9.91 23.55 2.75
C THR A 134 -10.03 24.67 3.78
N THR A 135 -10.21 24.31 5.05
CA THR A 135 -10.33 25.27 6.15
C THR A 135 -9.37 24.88 7.26
N ASN A 136 -8.67 25.87 7.83
CA ASN A 136 -7.70 25.75 8.93
C ASN A 136 -8.34 25.13 10.19
N LYS A 137 -8.55 23.81 10.18
CA LYS A 137 -9.35 23.05 11.15
C LYS A 137 -8.51 21.96 11.77
N THR A 138 -8.74 21.72 13.05
CA THR A 138 -8.17 20.57 13.74
C THR A 138 -8.91 19.31 13.27
N PHE A 139 -8.17 18.32 12.78
CA PHE A 139 -8.71 16.99 12.49
C PHE A 139 -8.24 16.00 13.58
N PRO A 140 -9.12 15.11 14.07
CA PRO A 140 -8.73 14.14 15.10
C PRO A 140 -7.50 13.32 14.69
N GLY A 141 -6.51 13.22 15.59
CA GLY A 141 -5.35 12.35 15.39
C GLY A 141 -4.16 12.96 14.67
N PHE A 142 -4.26 14.17 14.12
CA PHE A 142 -3.15 14.86 13.47
C PHE A 142 -2.64 16.01 14.34
N VAL A 143 -1.32 16.22 14.32
CA VAL A 143 -0.69 17.30 15.08
C VAL A 143 -0.91 18.61 14.34
N GLY A 144 -1.74 19.47 14.90
CA GLY A 144 -1.97 20.82 14.37
C GLY A 144 -3.29 20.97 13.63
N LYS A 145 -3.39 22.02 12.83
CA LYS A 145 -4.57 22.29 12.00
C LYS A 145 -4.25 21.91 10.57
N LEU A 146 -5.19 21.25 9.91
CA LEU A 146 -5.11 20.99 8.48
C LEU A 146 -5.42 22.29 7.73
N HIS A 147 -4.51 22.71 6.86
CA HIS A 147 -4.61 23.84 5.96
C HIS A 147 -4.94 23.43 4.51
N LYS A 148 -4.19 22.49 3.94
CA LYS A 148 -4.27 22.03 2.54
C LYS A 148 -3.90 20.55 2.37
N GLU A 149 -3.66 19.86 3.48
CA GLU A 149 -3.34 18.45 3.54
C GLU A 149 -4.55 17.66 3.02
N ILE A 150 -4.26 16.57 2.32
CA ILE A 150 -5.26 15.65 1.84
C ILE A 150 -5.34 14.47 2.80
N ILE A 151 -6.55 14.19 3.27
CA ILE A 151 -6.81 13.08 4.18
C ILE A 151 -7.60 12.04 3.42
N CYS A 152 -7.07 10.82 3.39
CA CYS A 152 -7.70 9.68 2.75
C CYS A 152 -8.28 8.74 3.81
N SER A 153 -9.51 8.27 3.57
CA SER A 153 -10.10 7.18 4.37
C SER A 153 -9.70 5.84 3.76
N CYS A 154 -8.92 5.08 4.51
CA CYS A 154 -8.34 3.82 4.09
C CYS A 154 -8.91 2.68 4.94
N PRO A 155 -9.46 1.61 4.34
CA PRO A 155 -9.76 0.39 5.06
C PRO A 155 -8.54 -0.14 5.80
N ILE A 156 -8.76 -0.70 7.00
CA ILE A 156 -7.69 -1.36 7.74
C ILE A 156 -7.59 -2.79 7.25
N SER A 157 -6.44 -3.15 6.69
CA SER A 157 -6.11 -4.54 6.37
C SER A 157 -5.60 -5.24 7.61
N THR A 158 -6.10 -6.45 7.88
CA THR A 158 -5.67 -7.30 8.99
C THR A 158 -5.39 -8.72 8.51
N ASP A 159 -4.93 -9.61 9.40
CA ASP A 159 -4.78 -11.05 9.09
C ASP A 159 -6.09 -11.71 8.60
N ALA A 160 -7.25 -11.14 8.96
CA ALA A 160 -8.56 -11.61 8.50
C ALA A 160 -8.95 -11.08 7.11
N THR A 161 -8.26 -10.04 6.62
CA THR A 161 -8.53 -9.45 5.30
C THR A 161 -7.87 -10.31 4.22
N PRO A 162 -8.63 -10.82 3.23
CA PRO A 162 -8.05 -11.58 2.13
C PRO A 162 -6.97 -10.77 1.41
N LEU A 163 -5.85 -11.42 1.10
CA LEU A 163 -4.73 -10.82 0.38
C LEU A 163 -4.10 -9.61 1.09
N SER A 164 -4.23 -9.46 2.42
CA SER A 164 -3.49 -8.44 3.18
C SER A 164 -2.03 -8.79 3.42
N SER A 165 -1.68 -10.06 3.26
CA SER A 165 -0.32 -10.56 3.32
C SER A 165 -0.18 -11.81 2.47
N ASN A 166 1.07 -12.22 2.24
CA ASN A 166 1.38 -13.49 1.61
C ASN A 166 2.39 -14.27 2.46
N ALA A 167 2.93 -15.37 1.94
CA ALA A 167 3.93 -16.16 2.65
C ALA A 167 5.17 -15.33 3.07
N PHE A 168 5.50 -14.26 2.34
CA PHE A 168 6.59 -13.33 2.65
C PHE A 168 6.14 -12.14 3.52
N GLY A 169 4.88 -12.09 3.95
CA GLY A 169 4.32 -11.09 4.84
C GLY A 169 3.73 -9.88 4.11
N TYR A 170 4.00 -8.70 4.63
CA TYR A 170 3.56 -7.42 4.10
C TYR A 170 4.68 -6.38 4.18
N GLN A 171 4.52 -5.28 3.47
CA GLN A 171 5.48 -4.20 3.36
C GLN A 171 4.85 -2.86 3.73
N VAL A 172 5.66 -2.02 4.36
CA VAL A 172 5.37 -0.63 4.70
C VAL A 172 6.56 0.22 4.29
N PHE A 173 6.38 1.52 4.11
CA PHE A 173 7.51 2.42 3.93
C PHE A 173 7.88 3.08 5.26
N GLY A 174 9.15 3.46 5.40
CA GLY A 174 9.64 4.13 6.60
C GLY A 174 10.99 4.81 6.39
N PRO A 175 11.50 5.51 7.41
CA PRO A 175 12.73 6.29 7.31
C PRO A 175 13.95 5.42 6.96
N TYR A 176 14.91 5.98 6.23
CA TYR A 176 16.17 5.35 5.86
C TYR A 176 17.30 6.38 5.88
N HIS A 177 18.49 5.95 6.31
CA HIS A 177 19.67 6.79 6.50
C HIS A 177 20.73 6.46 5.44
N PRO A 178 20.62 6.99 4.20
CA PRO A 178 21.47 6.56 3.08
C PRO A 178 22.96 6.87 3.29
N GLN A 179 23.28 7.86 4.14
CA GLN A 179 24.65 8.25 4.48
C GLN A 179 25.23 7.46 5.65
N ALA A 180 24.45 6.61 6.31
CA ALA A 180 24.94 5.76 7.39
C ALA A 180 25.77 4.58 6.83
N ALA A 181 26.58 3.99 7.71
CA ALA A 181 27.32 2.77 7.39
C ALA A 181 26.34 1.63 7.05
N VAL A 182 26.75 0.74 6.14
CA VAL A 182 25.99 -0.48 5.80
C VAL A 182 25.61 -1.24 7.08
N GLY A 183 24.34 -1.64 7.20
CA GLY A 183 23.77 -2.25 8.40
C GLY A 183 23.17 -1.27 9.41
N ASN A 184 23.44 0.03 9.31
CA ASN A 184 22.84 1.09 10.14
C ASN A 184 21.92 2.03 9.35
N ARG A 185 21.61 1.70 8.09
CA ARG A 185 20.81 2.56 7.22
C ARG A 185 19.32 2.42 7.47
N CYS A 186 18.86 1.22 7.81
CA CYS A 186 17.49 0.97 8.22
C CYS A 186 17.24 1.56 9.62
N ASP A 187 16.21 2.39 9.75
CA ASP A 187 15.74 2.94 11.01
C ASP A 187 14.89 1.92 11.76
N ALA A 188 15.09 1.83 13.08
CA ALA A 188 14.34 0.91 13.93
C ALA A 188 12.82 1.19 13.93
N SER A 189 12.41 2.45 13.70
CA SER A 189 11.01 2.84 13.63
C SER A 189 10.24 2.17 12.49
N GLY A 190 10.91 1.88 11.35
CA GLY A 190 10.28 1.18 10.24
C GLY A 190 9.83 -0.23 10.61
N CYS A 191 10.67 -0.99 11.31
CA CYS A 191 10.28 -2.31 11.81
C CYS A 191 9.35 -2.24 13.01
N ALA A 192 9.42 -1.22 13.87
CA ALA A 192 8.49 -1.06 14.98
C ALA A 192 7.02 -0.98 14.52
N ALA A 193 6.79 -0.42 13.32
CA ALA A 193 5.46 -0.36 12.69
C ALA A 193 4.89 -1.74 12.30
N CYS A 194 5.73 -2.78 12.23
CA CYS A 194 5.27 -4.15 12.00
C CYS A 194 4.58 -4.77 13.23
N SER A 195 4.79 -4.24 14.44
CA SER A 195 4.24 -4.80 15.68
C SER A 195 3.47 -3.75 16.48
N VAL A 196 2.39 -3.22 15.89
CA VAL A 196 1.50 -2.27 16.59
C VAL A 196 0.53 -3.04 17.50
N ALA A 197 0.55 -2.72 18.79
CA ALA A 197 -0.40 -3.29 19.74
C ALA A 197 -1.81 -2.74 19.49
N ASN A 198 -2.81 -3.62 19.37
CA ASN A 198 -4.22 -3.27 19.10
C ASN A 198 -4.36 -2.24 17.94
N PRO A 199 -3.93 -2.60 16.73
CA PRO A 199 -3.79 -1.65 15.63
C PRO A 199 -5.14 -1.11 15.12
N THR A 200 -6.25 -1.75 15.49
CA THR A 200 -7.61 -1.33 15.14
C THR A 200 -8.27 -0.45 16.21
N ALA A 201 -7.62 -0.23 17.36
CA ALA A 201 -8.17 0.59 18.42
C ALA A 201 -8.21 2.07 18.00
N ASN A 202 -9.26 2.78 18.44
CA ASN A 202 -9.34 4.23 18.26
C ASN A 202 -8.13 4.90 18.90
N GLY A 203 -7.48 5.80 18.16
CA GLY A 203 -6.27 6.47 18.64
C GLY A 203 -4.97 5.82 18.18
N SER A 204 -5.01 4.59 17.66
CA SER A 204 -3.82 3.90 17.17
C SER A 204 -3.27 4.59 15.92
N ILE A 205 -1.94 4.58 15.80
CA ILE A 205 -1.23 5.01 14.60
C ILE A 205 -0.73 3.76 13.88
N ILE A 206 -1.09 3.64 12.61
CA ILE A 206 -0.65 2.54 11.75
C ILE A 206 -0.09 3.11 10.45
N PRO A 207 0.89 2.46 9.81
CA PRO A 207 1.38 2.86 8.50
C PRO A 207 0.38 2.49 7.41
N VAL A 208 0.53 3.09 6.23
CA VAL A 208 0.04 2.49 4.99
C VAL A 208 0.94 1.32 4.60
N GLY A 209 0.32 0.27 4.06
CA GLY A 209 1.04 -0.94 3.68
C GLY A 209 0.36 -1.70 2.56
N ALA A 210 1.02 -2.77 2.13
CA ALA A 210 0.53 -3.69 1.12
C ALA A 210 1.20 -5.07 1.28
N PRO A 211 0.68 -6.14 0.67
CA PRO A 211 1.35 -7.44 0.66
C PRO A 211 2.76 -7.34 0.06
N THR A 212 3.68 -8.16 0.56
CA THR A 212 5.08 -8.14 0.09
C THR A 212 5.16 -8.31 -1.43
N GLY A 213 5.82 -7.37 -2.10
CA GLY A 213 6.00 -7.34 -3.55
C GLY A 213 4.96 -6.52 -4.31
N ALA A 214 3.84 -6.12 -3.69
CA ALA A 214 2.78 -5.36 -4.35
C ALA A 214 3.29 -4.02 -4.93
N GLY A 215 4.09 -3.26 -4.17
CA GLY A 215 4.64 -1.98 -4.64
C GLY A 215 5.56 -2.15 -5.87
N LYS A 216 6.44 -3.15 -5.86
CA LYS A 216 7.30 -3.48 -7.02
C LYS A 216 6.46 -3.90 -8.22
N PHE A 217 5.46 -4.74 -8.01
CA PHE A 217 4.54 -5.19 -9.03
C PHE A 217 3.78 -4.02 -9.69
N LEU A 218 3.19 -3.13 -8.88
CA LEU A 218 2.48 -1.94 -9.38
C LEU A 218 3.43 -0.98 -10.11
N THR A 219 4.65 -0.80 -9.60
CA THR A 219 5.69 0.02 -10.25
C THR A 219 6.06 -0.52 -11.63
N GLN A 220 6.26 -1.83 -11.73
CA GLN A 220 6.55 -2.52 -12.99
C GLN A 220 5.40 -2.35 -14.00
N ARG A 221 4.15 -2.44 -13.52
CA ARG A 221 2.96 -2.24 -14.36
C ARG A 221 2.81 -0.80 -14.83
N LEU A 222 3.09 0.17 -13.97
CA LEU A 222 2.96 1.59 -14.27
C LEU A 222 4.06 2.10 -15.20
N THR A 223 5.32 1.70 -14.96
CA THR A 223 6.49 2.32 -15.62
C THR A 223 7.29 1.38 -16.53
N GLY A 224 6.95 0.09 -16.54
CA GLY A 224 7.67 -0.93 -17.32
C GLY A 224 8.99 -1.41 -16.72
N SER A 225 9.42 -0.88 -15.57
CA SER A 225 10.61 -1.33 -14.86
C SER A 225 10.48 -1.08 -13.35
N VAL A 226 11.31 -1.72 -12.53
CA VAL A 226 11.45 -1.41 -11.10
C VAL A 226 12.87 -0.91 -10.87
N PRO A 227 13.07 0.33 -10.38
CA PRO A 227 14.41 0.81 -10.03
C PRO A 227 14.95 0.07 -8.81
N ASP A 228 16.26 0.17 -8.56
CA ASP A 228 16.83 -0.29 -7.29
C ASP A 228 16.19 0.48 -6.13
N LEU A 229 15.75 -0.24 -5.10
CA LEU A 229 15.08 0.33 -3.93
C LEU A 229 15.96 0.17 -2.69
N ASN A 230 15.84 1.10 -1.75
CA ASN A 230 16.28 0.87 -0.38
C ASN A 230 15.34 -0.16 0.27
N GLU A 231 15.87 -1.26 0.78
CA GLU A 231 15.08 -2.36 1.33
C GLU A 231 15.60 -2.82 2.68
N CYS A 232 14.69 -3.02 3.61
CA CYS A 232 14.96 -3.42 4.98
C CYS A 232 14.12 -4.65 5.34
N LEU A 233 14.75 -5.66 5.93
CA LEU A 233 14.08 -6.84 6.45
C LEU A 233 13.91 -6.73 7.96
N CYS A 234 12.71 -6.99 8.44
CA CYS A 234 12.40 -7.01 9.87
C CYS A 234 12.39 -8.43 10.44
N GLU A 235 12.68 -8.53 11.74
CA GLU A 235 12.52 -9.72 12.57
C GLU A 235 11.49 -9.43 13.67
N CYS A 236 10.50 -10.31 13.82
CA CYS A 236 9.33 -10.09 14.68
C CYS A 236 9.05 -11.31 15.59
N PRO A 237 9.66 -11.38 16.78
CA PRO A 237 9.46 -12.51 17.69
C PRO A 237 8.02 -12.55 18.26
N ALA A 238 7.52 -13.75 18.60
CA ALA A 238 6.15 -13.97 19.12
C ALA A 238 5.75 -13.05 20.26
N ASN A 239 6.71 -12.76 21.14
CA ASN A 239 6.49 -12.07 22.40
C ASN A 239 7.40 -10.84 22.53
N GLY A 240 7.70 -10.16 21.42
CA GLY A 240 8.57 -8.99 21.45
C GLY A 240 8.31 -8.02 20.30
N PRO A 241 8.89 -6.81 20.37
CA PRO A 241 8.77 -5.84 19.30
C PRO A 241 9.56 -6.31 18.06
N CYS A 242 9.09 -5.91 16.89
CA CYS A 242 9.83 -6.09 15.65
C CYS A 242 11.08 -5.20 15.62
N THR A 243 12.18 -5.72 15.07
CA THR A 243 13.47 -5.01 14.96
C THR A 243 14.03 -5.17 13.56
N VAL A 244 14.97 -4.29 13.20
CA VAL A 244 15.72 -4.40 11.94
C VAL A 244 16.61 -5.63 12.02
N ARG A 245 16.45 -6.53 11.05
CA ARG A 245 17.31 -7.69 10.87
C ARG A 245 18.42 -7.43 9.88
N GLU A 246 18.08 -6.85 8.73
CA GLU A 246 19.01 -6.71 7.61
C GLU A 246 18.68 -5.52 6.73
N ASP A 247 19.72 -4.82 6.24
CA ASP A 247 19.64 -3.90 5.11
C ASP A 247 19.92 -4.70 3.83
N THR A 248 18.88 -4.92 3.02
CA THR A 248 18.92 -5.74 1.81
C THR A 248 18.98 -4.89 0.54
N THR A 249 19.33 -3.60 0.67
CA THR A 249 19.49 -2.69 -0.47
C THR A 249 20.57 -3.23 -1.43
N PRO A 250 20.26 -3.41 -2.73
CA PRO A 250 21.20 -3.93 -3.74
C PRO A 250 22.47 -3.09 -3.94
#